data_AF-A0A0A9EUV3-F1
#
_entry.id   AF-A0A0A9EUV3-F1
#
_cell.length_a   1.000
_cell.length_b   1.000
_cell.length_c   1.000
_cell.angle_alpha   90.00
_cell.angle_beta   90.00
_cell.angle_gamma   90.00
#
_symmetry.space_group_name_H-M   'P 1'
#
loop_
_entity.id
_entity.type
_entity.pdbx_description
1 polymer ?
#
loop_
_entity_poly.entity_id
_entity_poly.type
_entity_poly.pdbx_seq_one_letter_code
_entity_poly.pdbx_strand_id
1 'polypeptide(L)'
;MIHLEARKEANGGHCLLAWPKVIRSLELGGLGIHDLKTLCWSLRMRWLWLRKTQPDKPWASFPIQVHESVQALFAVAIISNVGDGSNTLFWTDNWLHGSSLATLAPHIFALVPKWTRNRRTV
;
A
#
# COMPACT_ATOMS: atom_id res chain seq x y z
N MET A 1 -12.96 -20.85 -19.71
CA MET A 1 -13.71 -21.90 -18.99
C MET A 1 -12.77 -22.53 -17.98
N ILE A 2 -12.94 -22.23 -16.69
CA ILE A 2 -12.16 -22.84 -15.61
C ILE A 2 -12.60 -24.31 -15.48
N HIS A 3 -11.74 -25.26 -15.84
CA HIS A 3 -12.01 -26.68 -15.66
C HIS A 3 -11.84 -27.02 -14.18
N LEU A 4 -12.96 -27.05 -13.45
CA LEU A 4 -13.00 -27.44 -12.04
C LEU A 4 -13.26 -28.93 -11.97
N GLU A 5 -12.23 -29.72 -11.68
CA GLU A 5 -12.41 -31.14 -11.40
C GLU A 5 -12.97 -31.28 -9.98
N ALA A 6 -14.30 -31.37 -9.88
CA ALA A 6 -15.00 -31.50 -8.61
C ALA A 6 -14.91 -32.95 -8.12
N ARG A 7 -14.34 -33.16 -6.92
CA ARG A 7 -14.45 -34.44 -6.22
C ARG A 7 -15.87 -34.62 -5.69
N LYS A 8 -16.39 -35.86 -5.74
CA LYS A 8 -17.75 -36.22 -5.28
C LYS A 8 -18.00 -35.97 -3.79
N GLU A 9 -16.94 -35.80 -2.99
CA GLU A 9 -17.02 -35.48 -1.56
C GLU A 9 -16.14 -34.27 -1.24
N ALA A 10 -16.74 -33.22 -0.66
CA ALA A 10 -16.05 -32.01 -0.25
C ALA A 10 -15.70 -32.08 1.25
N ASN A 11 -14.54 -32.65 1.56
CA ASN A 11 -13.95 -32.48 2.88
C ASN A 11 -13.40 -31.05 2.94
N GLY A 12 -13.98 -30.21 3.81
CA GLY A 12 -13.64 -28.79 3.91
C GLY A 12 -12.13 -28.57 3.95
N GLY A 13 -11.60 -27.81 2.99
CA GLY A 13 -10.18 -27.44 2.92
C GLY A 13 -9.33 -28.10 1.82
N HIS A 14 -9.85 -29.08 1.06
CA HIS A 14 -9.06 -29.86 0.09
C HIS A 14 -9.40 -29.65 -1.40
N CYS A 15 -9.97 -28.52 -1.80
CA CYS A 15 -10.10 -28.19 -3.22
C CYS A 15 -8.85 -27.44 -3.70
N LEU A 16 -8.06 -28.05 -4.59
CA LEU A 16 -6.93 -27.43 -5.30
C LEU A 16 -7.47 -26.43 -6.34
N LEU A 17 -8.09 -25.36 -5.86
CA LEU A 17 -8.50 -24.26 -6.71
C LEU A 17 -7.29 -23.40 -7.02
N ALA A 18 -7.03 -23.18 -8.31
CA ALA A 18 -6.06 -22.20 -8.76
C ALA A 18 -6.62 -20.79 -8.48
N TRP A 19 -6.60 -20.35 -7.21
CA TRP A 19 -7.14 -19.08 -6.75
C TRP A 19 -6.76 -17.88 -7.64
N PRO A 20 -5.51 -17.73 -8.12
CA PRO A 20 -5.14 -16.65 -9.04
C PRO A 20 -5.88 -16.65 -10.39
N LYS A 21 -6.42 -17.79 -10.83
CA LYS A 21 -7.30 -17.90 -12.01
C LYS A 21 -8.77 -17.67 -11.63
N VAL A 22 -9.19 -18.18 -10.48
CA VAL A 22 -10.57 -18.07 -9.99
C VAL A 22 -10.96 -16.62 -9.69
N ILE A 23 -10.07 -15.82 -9.12
CA ILE A 23 -10.32 -14.42 -8.73
C ILE A 23 -10.27 -13.41 -9.89
N ARG A 24 -10.03 -13.86 -11.12
CA ARG A 24 -10.04 -12.97 -12.30
C ARG A 24 -11.45 -12.47 -12.60
N SER A 25 -11.57 -11.37 -13.33
CA SER A 25 -12.86 -10.90 -13.83
C SER A 25 -13.56 -11.95 -14.69
N LEU A 26 -14.88 -11.83 -14.82
CA LEU A 26 -15.71 -12.70 -15.67
C LEU A 26 -15.22 -12.67 -17.13
N GLU A 27 -14.81 -11.50 -17.63
CA GLU A 27 -14.26 -11.31 -18.98
C GLU A 27 -12.96 -12.10 -19.20
N LEU A 28 -12.15 -12.28 -18.15
CA LEU A 28 -10.90 -13.06 -18.19
C LEU A 28 -11.11 -14.52 -17.79
N GLY A 29 -12.37 -14.98 -17.71
CA GLY A 29 -12.74 -16.36 -17.43
C GLY A 29 -12.62 -16.78 -15.96
N GLY A 30 -12.60 -15.83 -15.02
CA GLY A 30 -12.70 -16.08 -13.58
C GLY A 30 -14.12 -15.90 -13.04
N LEU A 31 -14.26 -15.95 -11.71
CA LEU A 31 -15.52 -15.79 -10.98
C LEU A 31 -15.85 -14.33 -10.61
N GLY A 32 -14.95 -13.38 -10.89
CA GLY A 32 -15.12 -11.98 -10.50
C GLY A 32 -15.02 -11.74 -8.98
N ILE A 33 -14.53 -12.71 -8.21
CA ILE A 33 -14.30 -12.57 -6.77
C ILE A 33 -13.00 -11.80 -6.56
N HIS A 34 -13.02 -10.74 -5.75
CA HIS A 34 -11.82 -9.97 -5.45
C HIS A 34 -10.78 -10.79 -4.67
N ASP A 35 -9.50 -10.57 -4.99
CA ASP A 35 -8.40 -11.11 -4.20
C ASP A 35 -8.44 -10.55 -2.77
N LEU A 36 -8.71 -11.41 -1.79
CA LEU A 36 -8.78 -11.02 -0.39
C LEU A 36 -7.47 -10.38 0.08
N LYS A 37 -6.32 -10.85 -0.41
CA LYS A 37 -5.02 -10.30 -0.03
C LYS A 37 -4.89 -8.85 -0.50
N THR A 38 -5.20 -8.59 -1.77
CA THR A 38 -5.20 -7.23 -2.34
C THR A 38 -6.21 -6.32 -1.64
N LEU A 39 -7.40 -6.84 -1.31
CA LEU A 39 -8.40 -6.09 -0.54
C LEU A 39 -7.91 -5.76 0.88
N CYS A 40 -7.29 -6.70 1.58
CA CYS A 40 -6.68 -6.45 2.89
C CYS A 40 -5.56 -5.41 2.80
N TRP A 41 -4.77 -5.42 1.73
CA TRP A 41 -3.72 -4.44 1.48
C TRP A 41 -4.26 -3.02 1.28
N SER A 42 -5.31 -2.85 0.48
CA SER A 42 -5.94 -1.53 0.29
C SER A 42 -6.56 -0.98 1.58
N LEU A 43 -7.19 -1.84 2.40
CA LEU A 43 -7.70 -1.46 3.71
C LEU A 43 -6.58 -1.02 4.66
N ARG A 44 -5.42 -1.67 4.62
CA ARG A 44 -4.25 -1.26 5.42
C ARG A 44 -3.67 0.07 4.97
N MET A 45 -3.76 0.41 3.68
CA MET A 45 -3.34 1.70 3.16
C MET A 45 -4.08 2.87 3.82
N ARG A 46 -5.36 2.69 4.18
CA ARG A 46 -6.15 3.69 4.93
C ARG A 46 -5.47 4.11 6.23
N TRP A 47 -4.79 3.19 6.91
CA TRP A 47 -4.09 3.53 8.15
C TRP A 47 -2.87 4.42 7.92
N LEU A 48 -2.13 4.23 6.82
CA LEU A 48 -1.06 5.14 6.44
C LEU A 48 -1.60 6.56 6.18
N TRP A 49 -2.75 6.64 5.51
CA TRP A 49 -3.43 7.93 5.27
C TRP A 49 -3.87 8.62 6.56
N LEU A 50 -4.50 7.89 7.48
CA LEU A 50 -4.94 8.44 8.76
C LEU A 50 -3.76 8.91 9.62
N ARG A 51 -2.66 8.15 9.65
CA ARG A 51 -1.43 8.57 10.36
C ARG A 51 -0.84 9.86 9.82
N LYS A 52 -1.00 10.13 8.52
CA LYS A 52 -0.48 11.34 7.87
C LYS A 52 -1.42 12.55 8.02
N THR A 53 -2.72 12.34 7.90
CA THR A 53 -3.72 13.43 7.89
C THR A 53 -4.31 13.76 9.24
N GLN A 54 -4.22 12.85 10.21
CA GLN A 54 -4.80 13.01 11.54
C GLN A 54 -3.79 12.57 12.62
N PRO A 55 -2.61 13.20 12.68
CA PRO A 55 -1.54 12.83 13.63
C PRO A 55 -1.96 13.01 15.10
N ASP A 56 -2.93 13.88 15.37
CA ASP A 56 -3.36 14.25 16.73
C ASP A 56 -4.32 13.23 17.33
N LYS A 57 -4.81 12.28 16.52
CA LYS A 57 -5.79 11.29 16.96
C LYS A 57 -5.10 10.15 17.72
N PRO A 58 -5.76 9.55 18.73
CA PRO A 58 -5.16 8.49 19.54
C PRO A 58 -4.66 7.28 18.73
N TRP A 59 -5.26 7.00 17.58
CA TRP A 59 -4.86 5.89 16.70
C TRP A 59 -3.64 6.19 15.83
N ALA A 60 -3.14 7.43 15.76
CA ALA A 60 -2.00 7.79 14.93
C ALA A 60 -0.68 7.15 15.40
N SER A 61 -0.57 6.87 16.70
CA SER A 61 0.57 6.22 17.33
C SER A 61 0.47 4.68 17.34
N PHE A 62 -0.62 4.11 16.83
CA PHE A 62 -0.79 2.66 16.86
C PHE A 62 0.27 1.99 15.97
N PRO A 63 0.98 0.95 16.45
CA PRO A 63 2.07 0.30 15.71
C PRO A 63 1.50 -0.64 14.63
N ILE A 64 0.91 -0.05 13.59
CA ILE A 64 0.30 -0.79 12.49
C ILE A 64 1.40 -1.29 11.56
N GLN A 65 1.58 -2.60 11.56
CA GLN A 65 2.48 -3.26 10.61
C GLN A 65 1.83 -3.26 9.23
N VAL A 66 2.44 -2.53 8.31
CA VAL A 66 1.99 -2.42 6.93
C VAL A 66 3.01 -3.09 6.02
N HIS A 67 2.54 -4.00 5.18
CA HIS A 67 3.36 -4.72 4.21
C HIS A 67 4.07 -3.75 3.26
N GLU A 68 5.28 -4.06 2.84
CA GLU A 68 6.11 -3.20 1.99
C GLU A 68 5.38 -2.76 0.70
N SER A 69 4.68 -3.70 0.04
CA SER A 69 3.89 -3.37 -1.16
C SER A 69 2.82 -2.30 -0.92
N VAL A 70 2.24 -2.25 0.29
CA VAL A 70 1.24 -1.22 0.65
C VAL A 70 1.92 0.12 0.93
N GLN A 71 3.13 0.10 1.53
CA GLN A 71 3.92 1.32 1.71
C GLN A 71 4.35 1.90 0.36
N ALA A 72 4.81 1.05 -0.57
CA ALA A 72 5.17 1.44 -1.93
C ALA A 72 3.95 2.00 -2.69
N LEU A 73 2.80 1.31 -2.63
CA LEU A 73 1.56 1.79 -3.25
C LEU A 73 1.15 3.15 -2.68
N PHE A 74 1.23 3.33 -1.36
CA PHE A 74 0.95 4.60 -0.71
C PHE A 74 1.90 5.71 -1.16
N ALA A 75 3.20 5.42 -1.21
CA ALA A 75 4.22 6.38 -1.63
C ALA A 75 4.02 6.85 -3.07
N VAL A 76 3.50 6.01 -3.98
CA VAL A 76 3.24 6.40 -5.37
C VAL A 76 1.88 7.09 -5.53
N ALA A 77 0.85 6.63 -4.83
CA ALA A 77 -0.52 7.11 -5.02
C ALA A 77 -0.81 8.45 -4.32
N ILE A 78 -0.01 8.83 -3.32
CA ILE A 78 -0.28 10.00 -2.49
C ILE A 78 0.65 11.15 -2.86
N ILE A 79 0.04 12.30 -3.13
CA ILE A 79 0.71 13.60 -3.28
C ILE A 79 0.47 14.40 -2.01
N SER A 80 1.53 14.98 -1.47
CA SER A 80 1.44 15.79 -0.25
C SER A 80 1.41 17.27 -0.62
N ASN A 81 0.40 17.99 -0.11
CA ASN A 81 0.45 19.44 -0.14
C ASN A 81 1.28 19.92 1.06
N VAL A 82 2.23 20.85 0.84
CA VAL A 82 3.18 21.26 1.87
C VAL A 82 2.48 21.92 3.06
N GLY A 83 1.57 22.87 2.80
CA GLY A 83 0.89 23.62 3.85
C GLY A 83 1.89 24.33 4.76
N ASP A 84 1.86 24.00 6.06
CA ASP A 84 2.80 24.49 7.09
C ASP A 84 4.03 23.58 7.29
N GLY A 85 4.18 22.54 6.47
CA GLY A 85 5.30 21.60 6.52
C GLY A 85 5.23 20.54 7.63
N SER A 86 4.28 20.64 8.57
CA SER A 86 4.22 19.77 9.76
C SER A 86 3.93 18.29 9.46
N ASN A 87 3.22 18.03 8.36
CA ASN A 87 2.75 16.69 7.96
C ASN A 87 3.43 16.15 6.70
N THR A 88 4.49 16.80 6.23
CA THR A 88 5.19 16.44 4.99
C THR A 88 6.66 16.12 5.27
N LEU A 89 7.10 14.96 4.80
CA LEU A 89 8.50 14.54 4.82
C LEU A 89 9.21 15.12 3.60
N PHE A 90 10.23 15.92 3.86
CA PHE A 90 10.99 16.62 2.81
C PHE A 90 11.58 15.67 1.76
N TRP A 91 12.13 14.54 2.19
CA TRP A 91 12.85 13.65 1.28
C TRP A 91 11.96 12.64 0.56
N THR A 92 10.97 12.09 1.25
CA THR A 92 10.27 10.87 0.79
C THR A 92 8.85 11.12 0.32
N ASP A 93 8.20 12.21 0.74
CA ASP A 93 6.84 12.50 0.27
C ASP A 93 6.85 13.15 -1.11
N ASN A 94 5.82 12.84 -1.90
CA ASN A 94 5.63 13.44 -3.22
C ASN A 94 5.00 14.83 -3.10
N TRP A 95 5.77 15.83 -2.70
CA TRP A 95 5.30 17.21 -2.56
C TRP A 95 5.80 18.14 -3.66
N LEU A 96 6.84 17.74 -4.40
CA LEU A 96 7.45 18.56 -5.46
C LEU A 96 6.97 18.06 -6.83
N HIS A 97 6.00 18.76 -7.42
CA HIS A 97 5.42 18.41 -8.73
C HIS A 97 4.96 16.94 -8.81
N GLY A 98 4.40 16.41 -7.72
CA GLY A 98 3.96 15.02 -7.64
C GLY A 98 5.09 13.99 -7.50
N SER A 99 6.33 14.44 -7.24
CA SER A 99 7.51 13.59 -6.99
C SER A 99 8.17 13.91 -5.65
N SER A 100 8.93 12.95 -5.14
CA SER A 100 9.79 13.13 -3.96
C SER A 100 11.23 13.44 -4.36
N LEU A 101 11.98 14.10 -3.47
CA LEU A 101 13.40 14.34 -3.69
C LEU A 101 14.24 13.05 -3.68
N ALA A 102 13.78 12.01 -2.97
CA ALA A 102 14.40 10.69 -3.03
C ALA A 102 14.37 10.11 -4.46
N THR A 103 13.29 10.35 -5.21
CA THR A 103 13.17 9.94 -6.61
C THR A 103 13.97 10.84 -7.55
N LEU A 104 13.94 12.16 -7.33
CA LEU A 104 14.59 13.12 -8.22
C LEU A 104 16.12 13.19 -8.05
N ALA A 105 16.61 12.99 -6.83
CA ALA A 105 18.03 13.11 -6.47
C ALA A 105 18.50 11.93 -5.60
N PRO A 106 18.51 10.69 -6.13
CA PRO A 106 18.79 9.48 -5.34
C PRO A 106 20.21 9.46 -4.75
N HIS A 107 21.17 10.06 -5.43
CA HIS A 107 22.57 10.14 -4.98
C HIS A 107 22.70 11.04 -3.75
N ILE A 108 22.01 12.19 -3.73
CA ILE A 108 21.98 13.08 -2.58
C ILE A 108 21.26 12.38 -1.42
N PHE A 109 20.11 11.77 -1.69
CA PHE A 109 19.34 11.04 -0.68
C PHE A 109 20.15 9.92 0.00
N ALA A 110 21.00 9.22 -0.75
CA ALA A 110 21.88 8.18 -0.21
C ALA A 110 22.90 8.72 0.81
N LEU A 111 23.39 9.94 0.61
CA LEU A 111 24.35 10.61 1.50
C LEU A 111 23.70 11.19 2.77
N VAL A 112 22.41 11.49 2.72
CA VAL A 112 21.68 12.08 3.86
C VAL A 112 21.51 11.04 4.98
N PRO A 113 21.77 11.36 6.25
CA PRO A 113 21.53 10.43 7.36
C PRO A 113 20.05 10.04 7.52
N LYS A 114 19.78 8.80 7.98
CA LYS A 114 18.39 8.29 8.15
C LYS A 114 17.51 9.20 9.02
N TRP A 115 18.06 9.78 10.09
CA TRP A 115 17.30 10.67 10.97
C TRP A 115 16.86 11.96 10.26
N THR A 116 17.70 12.49 9.36
CA THR A 116 17.37 13.67 8.54
C THR A 116 16.31 13.34 7.49
N ARG A 117 16.37 12.13 6.89
CA ARG A 117 15.35 11.66 5.93
C ARG A 117 13.95 11.61 6.53
N ASN A 118 13.86 11.26 7.82
CA ASN A 118 12.59 11.07 8.53
C ASN A 118 12.08 12.36 9.22
N ARG A 119 12.73 13.50 9.00
CA ARG A 119 12.33 14.77 9.63
C ARG A 119 11.18 15.41 8.85
N ARG A 120 10.12 15.80 9.58
CA ARG A 120 8.97 16.55 9.06
C ARG A 120 9.27 18.03 9.15
N THR A 121 10.00 18.53 8.15
CA THR A 121 10.28 19.96 7.96
C THR A 121 10.47 20.18 6.47
N VAL A 122 9.40 20.59 5.80
CA VAL A 122 9.46 21.29 4.50
C VAL A 122 9.22 22.75 4.78
#